data_AF-A0A662IA43-F1
#
_entry.id   AF-A0A662IA43-F1
#
_cell.length_a   1.000
_cell.length_b   1.000
_cell.length_c   1.000
_cell.angle_alpha   90.00
_cell.angle_beta   90.00
_cell.angle_gamma   90.00
#
_symmetry.space_group_name_H-M   'P 1'
#
loop_
_entity.id
_entity.type
_entity.pdbx_description
1 polymer ?
#
loop_
_entity_poly.entity_id
_entity_poly.type
_entity_poly.pdbx_seq_one_letter_code
_entity_poly.pdbx_strand_id
1 'polypeptide(L)'
;MGDAIPTQRMSEKEVRVLPEELAYVKQMIAETIQQELKKVENYGFFRFRYMKGLGLGMEYANEMYEEEGEEGVAFHLHIRIFVPKQTIYKVAVAKKRRKFKPPRLHPTIRQQLREADEVAEEMLSSVEGGVGGEGDG
;
A
#
# COMPACT_ATOMS: atom_id res chain seq x y z
N MET A 1 -30.25 -6.92 -6.68
CA MET A 1 -30.56 -8.34 -6.46
C MET A 1 -29.26 -9.09 -6.70
N GLY A 2 -28.61 -9.52 -5.62
CA GLY A 2 -27.23 -10.03 -5.65
C GLY A 2 -27.16 -11.49 -6.09
N ASP A 3 -26.20 -11.78 -6.96
CA ASP A 3 -25.87 -13.10 -7.46
C ASP A 3 -25.36 -14.01 -6.33
N ALA A 4 -25.82 -15.27 -6.37
CA ALA A 4 -25.40 -16.31 -5.46
C ALA A 4 -23.95 -16.74 -5.76
N ILE A 5 -23.11 -16.77 -4.74
CA ILE A 5 -21.76 -17.34 -4.82
C ILE A 5 -21.89 -18.86 -4.92
N PRO A 6 -21.40 -19.52 -5.99
CA PRO A 6 -21.49 -20.97 -6.11
C PRO A 6 -20.47 -21.63 -5.20
N THR A 7 -20.94 -22.18 -4.09
CA THR A 7 -20.12 -22.95 -3.16
C THR A 7 -19.80 -24.30 -3.80
N GLN A 8 -18.52 -24.53 -4.09
CA GLN A 8 -18.04 -25.80 -4.64
C GLN A 8 -18.30 -26.94 -3.65
N ARG A 9 -18.83 -28.05 -4.16
CA ARG A 9 -19.11 -29.28 -3.39
C ARG A 9 -17.80 -29.91 -2.92
N MET A 10 -17.61 -30.04 -1.60
CA MET A 10 -16.65 -30.98 -1.03
C MET A 10 -17.36 -31.94 -0.09
N SER A 11 -17.20 -33.23 -0.35
CA SER A 11 -17.65 -34.32 0.51
C SER A 11 -16.66 -34.47 1.67
N GLU A 12 -16.86 -33.73 2.75
CA GLU A 12 -16.19 -33.94 4.02
C GLU A 12 -17.22 -34.39 5.05
N LYS A 13 -16.90 -35.42 5.85
CA LYS A 13 -17.65 -35.67 7.08
C LYS A 13 -17.61 -34.37 7.88
N GLU A 14 -18.77 -33.80 8.24
CA GLU A 14 -18.86 -32.56 9.01
C GLU A 14 -18.00 -32.63 10.27
N VAL A 15 -16.78 -32.09 10.21
CA VAL A 15 -15.94 -31.90 11.38
C VAL A 15 -16.55 -30.71 12.12
N ARG A 16 -17.06 -30.96 13.33
CA ARG A 16 -17.59 -29.89 14.18
C ARG A 16 -16.43 -29.11 14.76
N VAL A 17 -16.30 -27.85 14.39
CA VAL A 17 -15.34 -26.91 14.97
C VAL A 17 -15.98 -26.22 16.17
N LEU A 18 -15.32 -26.26 17.32
CA LEU A 18 -15.76 -25.59 18.53
C LEU A 18 -15.45 -24.08 18.47
N PRO A 19 -16.24 -23.22 19.15
CA PRO A 19 -15.98 -21.77 19.18
C PRO A 19 -14.57 -21.41 19.68
N GLU A 20 -14.05 -22.18 20.63
CA GLU A 20 -12.71 -22.02 21.20
C GLU A 20 -11.61 -22.28 20.15
N GLU A 21 -11.81 -23.29 19.30
CA GLU A 21 -10.89 -23.62 18.21
C GLU A 21 -10.89 -22.51 17.14
N LEU A 22 -12.07 -21.95 16.82
CA LEU A 22 -12.18 -20.81 15.92
C LEU A 22 -11.46 -19.56 16.49
N ALA A 23 -11.65 -19.27 17.77
CA ALA A 23 -10.97 -18.14 18.42
C ALA A 23 -9.45 -18.30 18.43
N TYR A 24 -8.97 -19.52 18.73
CA TYR A 24 -7.55 -19.84 18.69
C TYR A 24 -6.95 -19.69 17.29
N VAL A 25 -7.63 -20.21 16.26
CA VAL A 25 -7.19 -20.08 14.87
C VAL A 25 -7.19 -18.62 14.42
N LYS A 26 -8.21 -17.83 14.79
CA LYS A 26 -8.26 -16.38 14.52
C LYS A 26 -7.03 -15.68 15.10
N GLN A 27 -6.68 -15.96 16.35
CA GLN A 27 -5.50 -15.39 17.00
C GLN A 27 -4.20 -15.80 16.28
N MET A 28 -4.06 -17.07 15.93
CA MET A 28 -2.87 -17.55 15.21
C MET A 28 -2.69 -16.86 13.85
N ILE A 29 -3.78 -16.66 13.11
CA ILE A 29 -3.79 -15.93 11.85
C ILE A 29 -3.39 -14.47 12.08
N ALA A 30 -3.98 -13.82 13.08
CA ALA A 30 -3.67 -12.44 13.44
C ALA A 30 -2.18 -12.25 13.77
N GLU A 31 -1.63 -13.10 14.64
CA GLU A 31 -0.21 -13.08 15.00
C GLU A 31 0.71 -13.27 13.78
N THR A 32 0.35 -14.19 12.88
CA THR A 32 1.11 -14.43 11.65
C THR A 32 1.13 -13.18 10.77
N ILE A 33 -0.03 -12.55 10.55
CA ILE A 33 -0.15 -11.34 9.73
C ILE A 33 0.64 -10.18 10.37
N GLN A 34 0.48 -9.96 11.67
CA GLN A 34 1.21 -8.92 12.40
C GLN A 34 2.74 -9.11 12.27
N GLN A 35 3.25 -10.34 12.37
CA GLN A 35 4.66 -10.63 12.19
C GLN A 35 5.17 -10.23 10.80
N GLU A 36 4.41 -10.53 9.74
CA GLU A 36 4.77 -10.11 8.38
C GLU A 36 4.70 -8.59 8.20
N LEU A 37 3.66 -7.93 8.74
CA LEU A 37 3.55 -6.47 8.70
C LEU A 37 4.72 -5.78 9.44
N LYS A 38 5.22 -6.35 10.54
CA LYS A 38 6.42 -5.85 11.19
C LYS A 38 7.69 -5.98 10.34
N LYS A 39 7.81 -7.00 9.50
CA LYS A 39 8.93 -7.08 8.54
C LYS A 39 8.84 -5.95 7.51
N VAL A 40 7.63 -5.65 7.03
CA VAL A 40 7.39 -4.52 6.10
C VAL A 40 7.75 -3.18 6.76
N GLU A 41 7.32 -2.97 8.00
CA GLU A 41 7.66 -1.77 8.77
C GLU A 41 9.19 -1.61 8.92
N ASN A 42 9.88 -2.69 9.33
CA ASN A 42 11.32 -2.70 9.50
C ASN A 42 12.05 -2.41 8.18
N TYR A 43 11.59 -2.98 7.07
CA TYR A 43 12.13 -2.69 5.75
C TYR A 43 11.89 -1.23 5.36
N GLY A 44 10.69 -0.70 5.59
CA GLY A 44 10.37 0.72 5.37
C GLY A 44 11.29 1.65 6.15
N PHE A 45 11.56 1.35 7.42
CA PHE A 45 12.46 2.13 8.25
C PHE A 45 13.93 2.03 7.81
N PHE A 46 14.38 0.84 7.39
CA PHE A 46 15.69 0.67 6.77
C PHE A 46 15.85 1.55 5.52
N ARG A 47 14.84 1.57 4.65
CA ARG A 47 14.83 2.43 3.45
C ARG A 47 14.79 3.92 3.81
N PHE A 48 14.05 4.30 4.85
CA PHE A 48 14.06 5.66 5.38
C PHE A 48 15.46 6.10 5.81
N ARG A 49 16.18 5.26 6.59
CA ARG A 49 17.57 5.55 6.99
C ARG A 49 18.50 5.72 5.81
N TYR A 50 18.36 4.88 4.78
CA TYR A 50 19.11 5.03 3.54
C TYR A 50 18.85 6.38 2.87
N MET A 51 17.58 6.79 2.73
CA MET A 51 17.23 8.09 2.15
C MET A 51 17.76 9.26 2.98
N LYS A 52 17.73 9.16 4.30
CA LYS A 52 18.35 10.14 5.20
C LYS A 52 19.86 10.23 4.96
N GLY A 53 20.53 9.10 4.72
CA GLY A 53 21.94 9.03 4.33
C GLY A 53 22.26 9.71 2.99
N LEU A 54 21.28 9.82 2.08
CA LEU A 54 21.40 10.61 0.85
C LEU A 54 21.27 12.14 1.08
N GLY A 55 21.09 12.58 2.33
CA GLY A 55 20.91 13.98 2.68
C GLY A 55 19.47 14.48 2.56
N LEU A 56 18.48 13.59 2.44
CA LEU A 56 17.07 13.96 2.46
C LEU A 56 16.62 14.15 3.91
N GLY A 57 16.45 15.41 4.31
CA GLY A 57 15.86 15.75 5.61
C GLY A 57 14.36 15.43 5.60
N MET A 58 13.97 14.29 6.12
CA MET A 58 12.58 13.80 6.13
C MET A 58 12.23 13.23 7.51
N GLU A 59 10.94 13.13 7.78
CA GLU A 59 10.37 12.51 8.96
C GLU A 59 9.65 11.21 8.58
N TYR A 60 9.67 10.25 9.49
CA TYR A 60 9.08 8.93 9.30
C TYR A 60 8.18 8.64 10.50
N ALA A 61 6.95 8.24 10.22
CA ALA A 61 6.01 7.72 11.19
C ALA A 61 5.33 6.49 10.60
N ASN A 62 4.93 5.56 11.46
CA ASN A 62 4.09 4.45 11.07
C ASN A 62 3.02 4.22 12.13
N GLU A 63 1.94 3.58 11.71
CA GLU A 63 0.84 3.17 12.58
C GLU A 63 0.32 1.83 12.08
N MET A 64 0.02 0.93 13.01
CA MET A 64 -0.53 -0.39 12.71
C MET A 64 -1.72 -0.63 13.61
N TYR A 65 -2.86 -0.99 13.02
CA TYR A 65 -4.09 -1.25 13.75
C TYR A 65 -4.93 -2.32 13.04
N GLU A 66 -5.88 -2.86 13.78
CA GLU A 66 -6.83 -3.85 13.30
C GLU A 66 -8.23 -3.26 13.28
N GLU A 67 -9.00 -3.63 12.27
CA GLU A 67 -10.40 -3.25 12.12
C GLU A 67 -11.23 -4.53 11.98
N GLU A 68 -12.05 -4.83 12.98
CA GLU A 68 -12.97 -5.97 12.95
C GLU A 68 -14.32 -5.53 12.39
N GLY A 69 -14.71 -6.12 11.26
CA GLY A 69 -15.98 -5.90 10.59
C GLY A 69 -16.84 -7.17 10.55
N GLU A 70 -18.03 -7.07 9.98
CA GLU A 70 -18.99 -8.18 9.90
C GLU A 70 -18.46 -9.37 9.07
N GLU A 71 -17.61 -9.11 8.07
CA GLU A 71 -17.06 -10.13 7.16
C GLU A 71 -15.69 -10.68 7.59
N GLY A 72 -15.02 -10.06 8.58
CA GLY A 72 -13.69 -10.48 9.01
C GLY A 72 -12.87 -9.38 9.69
N VAL A 73 -11.56 -9.60 9.78
CA VAL A 73 -10.60 -8.66 10.38
C VAL A 73 -9.67 -8.12 9.31
N ALA A 74 -9.62 -6.80 9.18
CA ALA A 74 -8.67 -6.10 8.35
C ALA A 74 -7.46 -5.66 9.20
N PHE A 75 -6.26 -5.81 8.63
CA PHE A 75 -5.00 -5.40 9.25
C PHE A 75 -4.39 -4.26 8.45
N HIS A 76 -4.17 -3.13 9.10
CA HIS A 76 -3.69 -1.92 8.45
C HIS A 76 -2.25 -1.62 8.88
N LEU A 77 -1.38 -1.33 7.91
CA LEU A 77 -0.06 -0.76 8.14
C LEU A 77 0.05 0.55 7.35
N HIS A 78 0.06 1.66 8.06
CA HIS A 78 0.22 3.00 7.50
C HIS A 78 1.66 3.45 7.67
N ILE A 79 2.33 3.79 6.58
CA ILE A 79 3.68 4.36 6.59
C ILE A 79 3.60 5.78 6.05
N ARG A 80 3.97 6.75 6.90
CA ARG A 80 4.00 8.17 6.56
C ARG A 80 5.46 8.65 6.44
N ILE A 81 5.80 9.18 5.27
CA ILE A 81 7.06 9.90 5.04
C ILE A 81 6.71 11.36 4.79
N PHE A 82 7.16 12.24 5.67
CA PHE A 82 6.96 13.67 5.53
C PHE A 82 8.24 14.35 5.05
N VAL A 83 8.11 15.16 3.99
CA VAL A 83 9.22 15.91 3.39
C VAL A 83 8.98 17.40 3.59
N PRO A 84 9.72 18.06 4.51
CA PRO A 84 9.62 19.49 4.70
C PRO A 84 9.93 20.27 3.42
N LYS A 85 9.20 21.37 3.18
CA LYS A 85 9.42 22.27 2.03
C LYS A 85 10.87 22.75 1.91
N GLN A 86 11.55 22.97 3.05
CA GLN A 86 12.95 23.35 3.08
C GLN A 86 13.87 22.29 2.46
N THR A 87 13.59 21.00 2.69
CA THR A 87 14.33 19.89 2.10
C THR A 87 14.14 19.87 0.59
N ILE A 88 12.90 20.04 0.12
CA ILE A 88 12.58 20.12 -1.31
C ILE A 88 13.40 21.23 -1.98
N TYR A 89 13.42 22.42 -1.38
CA TYR A 89 14.19 23.55 -1.89
C TYR A 89 15.69 23.24 -1.97
N LYS A 90 16.27 22.67 -0.90
CA LYS A 90 17.69 22.28 -0.86
C LYS A 90 18.04 21.28 -1.96
N VAL A 91 17.20 20.26 -2.16
CA VAL A 91 17.39 19.25 -3.21
C VAL A 91 17.26 19.88 -4.60
N ALA A 92 16.32 20.79 -4.82
CA ALA A 92 16.15 21.51 -6.09
C ALA A 92 17.40 22.32 -6.44
N VAL A 93 17.97 23.06 -5.48
CA VAL A 93 19.23 23.80 -5.66
C VAL A 93 20.39 22.84 -5.96
N ALA A 94 20.50 21.73 -5.23
CA ALA A 94 21.54 20.72 -5.47
C ALA A 94 21.44 20.08 -6.87
N LYS A 95 20.21 19.81 -7.34
CA LYS A 95 19.93 19.33 -8.70
C LYS A 95 20.34 20.36 -9.75
N LYS A 96 19.96 21.63 -9.59
CA LYS A 96 20.37 22.73 -10.50
C LYS A 96 21.89 22.85 -10.60
N ARG A 97 22.60 22.62 -9.49
CA ARG A 97 24.07 22.58 -9.41
C ARG A 97 24.68 21.24 -9.84
N ARG A 98 23.89 20.27 -10.33
CA ARG A 98 24.30 18.92 -10.73
C ARG A 98 24.99 18.10 -9.61
N LYS A 99 24.77 18.48 -8.34
CA LYS A 99 25.34 17.82 -7.15
C LYS A 99 24.47 16.72 -6.58
N PHE A 100 23.20 16.65 -6.98
CA PHE A 100 22.29 15.60 -6.60
C PHE A 100 21.86 14.80 -7.82
N LYS A 101 22.03 13.48 -7.75
CA LYS A 101 21.48 12.52 -8.70
C LYS A 101 20.76 11.44 -7.89
N PRO A 102 19.45 11.24 -8.08
CA PRO A 102 18.77 10.14 -7.42
C PRO A 102 19.40 8.80 -7.85
N PRO A 103 19.42 7.79 -6.97
CA PRO A 103 19.88 6.46 -7.33
C PRO A 103 19.13 5.93 -8.55
N ARG A 104 19.82 5.22 -9.45
CA ARG A 104 19.17 4.58 -10.59
C ARG A 104 18.28 3.44 -10.08
N LEU A 105 17.01 3.46 -10.47
CA LEU A 105 16.09 2.36 -10.21
C LEU A 105 16.49 1.13 -11.03
N HIS A 106 16.30 -0.06 -10.43
CA HIS A 106 16.38 -1.33 -11.13
C HIS A 106 15.37 -1.36 -12.29
N PRO A 107 15.70 -1.97 -13.46
CA PRO A 107 14.81 -1.99 -14.63
C PRO A 107 13.37 -2.44 -14.31
N THR A 108 13.21 -3.50 -13.52
CA THR A 108 11.90 -4.06 -13.14
C THR A 108 11.01 -3.06 -12.40
N ILE A 109 11.58 -2.32 -11.44
CA ILE A 109 10.84 -1.30 -10.68
C ILE A 109 10.46 -0.14 -11.59
N ARG A 110 11.35 0.23 -12.52
CA ARG A 110 11.08 1.30 -13.48
C ARG A 110 9.95 0.94 -14.43
N GLN A 111 9.83 -0.33 -14.81
CA GLN A 111 8.74 -0.81 -15.66
C GLN A 111 7.40 -0.75 -14.92
N GLN A 112 7.34 -1.26 -13.68
CA GLN A 112 6.12 -1.20 -12.86
C GLN A 112 5.63 0.24 -12.62
N LEU A 113 6.55 1.18 -12.39
CA LEU A 113 6.18 2.60 -12.24
C LEU A 113 5.61 3.20 -13.51
N ARG A 114 6.13 2.83 -14.69
CA ARG A 114 5.56 3.30 -15.97
C ARG A 114 4.17 2.74 -16.20
N GLU A 115 3.99 1.43 -15.95
CA GLU A 115 2.69 0.78 -16.07
C GLU A 115 1.67 1.43 -15.12
N ALA A 116 2.08 1.78 -13.90
CA ALA A 116 1.22 2.51 -12.96
C ALA A 116 0.89 3.94 -13.40
N ASP A 117 1.87 4.67 -13.98
CA ASP A 117 1.65 6.01 -14.52
C ASP A 117 0.69 5.98 -15.73
N GLU A 118 0.84 4.99 -16.63
CA GLU A 118 -0.05 4.78 -17.78
C GLU A 118 -1.49 4.48 -17.33
N VAL A 119 -1.68 3.60 -16.35
CA VAL A 119 -3.01 3.30 -15.78
C VAL A 119 -3.63 4.54 -15.13
N ALA A 120 -2.84 5.37 -14.45
CA ALA A 120 -3.34 6.60 -13.84
C ALA A 120 -3.76 7.64 -14.91
N GLU A 121 -2.99 7.78 -16.00
CA GLU A 121 -3.36 8.64 -17.13
C GLU A 121 -4.64 8.15 -17.84
N GLU A 122 -4.81 6.84 -18.00
CA GLU A 122 -6.04 6.25 -18.55
C GLU A 122 -7.27 6.50 -17.66
N MET A 123 -7.10 6.39 -16.32
CA MET A 123 -8.17 6.70 -15.38
C MET A 123 -8.56 8.19 -15.42
N LEU A 124 -7.57 9.09 -15.48
CA LEU A 124 -7.83 10.53 -15.56
C LEU A 124 -8.51 10.93 -16.88
N SER A 125 -8.05 10.39 -18.01
CA SER A 125 -8.66 10.67 -19.32
C SER A 125 -10.08 10.10 -19.45
N SER A 126 -10.36 8.96 -18.82
CA SER A 126 -11.71 8.39 -18.77
C SER A 126 -12.68 9.23 -17.93
N VAL A 127 -12.20 9.88 -16.87
CA VAL A 127 -13.00 10.80 -16.03
C VAL A 127 -13.26 12.12 -16.77
N GLU A 128 -12.29 12.64 -17.52
CA GLU A 128 -12.47 13.86 -18.32
C GLU A 128 -13.38 13.65 -19.56
N GLY A 129 -13.40 12.44 -20.14
CA GLY A 129 -14.28 12.11 -21.27
C GLY A 129 -15.76 11.95 -20.92
N GLY A 130 -16.12 11.83 -19.63
CA GLY A 130 -17.49 11.60 -19.17
C GLY A 130 -18.33 12.85 -18.89
N VAL A 131 -17.75 14.06 -18.91
CA VAL A 131 -18.43 15.31 -18.51
C VAL A 131 -18.93 16.13 -19.72
N GLY A 132 -18.80 15.60 -20.94
CA GLY A 132 -19.03 16.35 -22.19
C GLY A 132 -20.31 16.04 -22.96
N GLY A 133 -21.39 15.56 -22.35
CA GLY A 133 -22.57 15.17 -23.12
C GLY A 133 -23.88 15.04 -22.37
N GLU A 134 -24.38 16.12 -21.79
CA GLU A 134 -25.82 16.30 -21.52
C GLU A 134 -26.10 17.81 -21.38
N GLY A 135 -26.20 18.48 -22.52
CA GLY A 135 -26.56 19.88 -22.64
C GLY A 135 -26.97 20.18 -24.07
N ASP A 136 -28.25 20.55 -24.22
CA ASP A 136 -28.97 21.02 -25.41
C ASP A 136 -29.47 19.96 -26.41
N GLY A 137 -30.80 19.78 -26.37
CA GLY A 137 -31.64 19.06 -27.33
C GLY A 137 -33.10 19.10 -26.91
#